data_AF-A0A947A1K2-F1
#
_entry.id   AF-A0A947A1K2-F1
#
_cell.length_a   1.000
_cell.length_b   1.000
_cell.length_c   1.000
_cell.angle_alpha   90.00
_cell.angle_beta   90.00
_cell.angle_gamma   90.00
#
_symmetry.space_group_name_H-M   'P 1'
#
loop_
_entity.id
_entity.type
_entity.pdbx_description
1 polymer ?
#
loop_
_entity_poly.entity_id
_entity_poly.type
_entity_poly.pdbx_seq_one_letter_code
_entity_poly.pdbx_strand_id
1 'polypeptide(L)'
;MLEKYNKRDPLYQYRGKTCLNCRLPLEKSDHFCPNCGQKNSTKKLNFSDFFIQLFSGLFNYDSRFQRTVRVMLFNPGKISKDYVNGKRVRYANPFQFYLSASIIFFLVAGLSDNFEGVNFEDQNKAVDDGITKIQQDSLMQARLKEIPALQKNNIEVDSIINKVA
;
A
#
# COMPACT_ATOMS: atom_id res chain seq x y z
N MET A 1 16.65 -11.03 38.72
CA MET A 1 17.46 -10.14 37.87
C MET A 1 16.67 -9.40 36.77
N LEU A 2 15.64 -9.99 36.16
CA LEU A 2 14.88 -9.36 35.05
C LEU A 2 14.03 -8.14 35.46
N GLU A 3 13.64 -8.04 36.73
CA GLU A 3 12.80 -6.94 37.23
C GLU A 3 13.53 -5.58 37.22
N LYS A 4 14.86 -5.57 37.42
CA LYS A 4 15.69 -4.35 37.42
C LYS A 4 15.88 -3.77 36.01
N TYR A 5 15.93 -4.63 34.99
CA TYR A 5 16.06 -4.21 33.58
C TYR A 5 14.78 -3.58 33.05
N ASN A 6 13.63 -4.13 33.44
CA ASN A 6 12.31 -3.68 33.01
C ASN A 6 11.97 -2.24 33.41
N LYS A 7 12.47 -1.77 34.56
CA LYS A 7 12.20 -0.40 35.05
C LYS A 7 12.86 0.70 34.19
N ARG A 8 13.80 0.35 33.30
CA ARG A 8 14.43 1.28 32.35
C ARG A 8 13.66 1.43 31.04
N ASP A 9 12.69 0.56 30.75
CA ASP A 9 11.84 0.70 29.57
C ASP A 9 10.88 1.89 29.77
N PRO A 10 10.87 2.90 28.87
CA PRO A 10 9.92 4.01 28.91
C PRO A 10 8.45 3.55 28.92
N LEU A 11 8.17 2.33 28.44
CA LEU A 11 6.85 1.73 28.42
C LEU A 11 6.42 1.12 29.75
N TYR A 12 7.31 0.94 30.73
CA TYR A 12 7.01 0.29 32.02
C TYR A 12 5.85 0.95 32.77
N GLN A 13 5.75 2.28 32.70
CA GLN A 13 4.67 3.06 33.30
C GLN A 13 3.29 2.81 32.66
N TYR A 14 3.26 2.37 31.41
CA TYR A 14 2.03 2.10 30.66
C TYR A 14 1.62 0.62 30.72
N ARG A 15 2.24 -0.20 31.57
CA ARG A 15 1.94 -1.64 31.67
C ARG A 15 0.86 -1.91 32.71
N GLY A 16 -0.12 -2.73 32.31
CA GLY A 16 -1.23 -3.14 33.15
C GLY A 16 -0.95 -4.45 33.88
N LYS A 17 -1.79 -4.74 34.89
CA LYS A 17 -1.80 -6.02 35.62
C LYS A 17 -2.67 -7.10 34.95
N THR A 18 -3.35 -6.77 33.86
CA THR A 18 -4.31 -7.65 33.18
C THR A 18 -4.26 -7.41 31.68
N CYS A 19 -4.27 -8.48 30.89
CA CYS A 19 -4.31 -8.39 29.44
C CYS A 19 -5.67 -7.87 28.93
N LEU A 20 -5.65 -6.87 28.03
CA LEU A 20 -6.89 -6.32 27.44
C LEU A 20 -7.58 -7.31 26.47
N ASN A 21 -6.87 -8.29 25.91
CA ASN A 21 -7.45 -9.27 24.97
C ASN A 21 -8.15 -10.43 25.68
N CYS A 22 -7.39 -11.17 26.48
CA CYS A 22 -7.78 -12.46 27.06
C CYS A 22 -8.00 -12.40 28.57
N ARG A 23 -7.80 -11.22 29.19
CA ARG A 23 -7.95 -10.98 30.63
C ARG A 23 -7.04 -11.82 31.53
N LEU A 24 -5.99 -12.43 30.98
CA LEU A 24 -4.96 -13.09 31.78
C LEU A 24 -4.31 -12.07 32.73
N PRO A 25 -4.11 -12.38 34.01
CA PRO A 25 -3.26 -11.60 34.91
C PRO A 25 -1.84 -11.51 34.35
N LEU A 26 -1.27 -10.31 34.34
CA LEU A 26 0.08 -10.02 33.85
C LEU A 26 0.88 -9.33 34.95
N GLU A 27 2.17 -9.57 34.98
CA GLU A 27 3.08 -8.77 35.77
C GLU A 27 3.48 -7.50 35.01
N LYS A 28 3.89 -6.45 35.73
CA LYS A 28 4.43 -5.24 35.08
C LYS A 28 5.76 -5.53 34.36
N SER A 29 6.47 -6.59 34.73
CA SER A 29 7.63 -7.10 34.02
C SER A 29 7.30 -7.65 32.62
N ASP A 30 6.05 -8.05 32.37
CA ASP A 30 5.67 -8.66 31.10
C ASP A 30 5.54 -7.61 29.99
N HIS A 31 6.30 -7.79 28.91
CA HIS A 31 6.21 -6.97 27.70
C HIS A 31 5.03 -7.40 26.81
N PHE A 32 4.74 -8.70 26.78
CA PHE A 32 3.70 -9.32 25.97
C PHE A 32 2.94 -10.36 26.79
N CYS A 33 1.66 -10.53 26.51
CA CYS A 33 0.86 -11.58 27.13
C CYS A 33 1.31 -12.96 26.61
N PRO A 34 1.63 -13.93 27.49
CA PRO A 34 2.07 -15.26 27.05
C PRO A 34 0.95 -16.06 26.37
N ASN A 35 -0.30 -15.87 26.77
CA ASN A 35 -1.44 -16.59 26.19
C ASN A 35 -1.87 -16.08 24.79
N CYS A 36 -1.92 -14.76 24.58
CA CYS A 36 -2.47 -14.20 23.34
C CYS A 36 -1.49 -13.37 22.51
N GLY A 37 -0.27 -13.15 23.00
CA GLY A 37 0.75 -12.35 22.32
C GLY A 37 0.50 -10.84 22.31
N GLN A 38 -0.52 -10.32 23.02
CA GLN A 38 -0.76 -8.88 23.08
C GLN A 38 0.32 -8.13 23.86
N LYS A 39 0.91 -7.09 23.24
CA LYS A 39 1.81 -6.15 23.91
C LYS A 39 1.12 -5.53 25.13
N ASN A 40 1.75 -5.63 26.29
CA ASN A 40 1.28 -5.06 27.54
C ASN A 40 1.63 -3.57 27.57
N SER A 41 0.86 -2.76 26.84
CA SER A 41 1.03 -1.31 26.85
C SER A 41 -0.30 -0.61 26.62
N THR A 42 -0.64 0.32 27.52
CA THR A 42 -1.78 1.21 27.41
C THR A 42 -1.44 2.51 26.69
N LYS A 43 -0.16 2.71 26.31
CA LYS A 43 0.27 3.86 25.52
C LYS A 43 -0.58 3.93 24.24
N LYS A 44 -1.06 5.13 23.92
CA LYS A 44 -1.73 5.39 22.65
C LYS A 44 -0.72 5.16 21.51
N LEU A 45 -1.17 4.55 20.43
CA LEU A 45 -0.33 4.30 19.26
C LEU A 45 -0.03 5.63 18.57
N ASN A 46 1.23 5.85 18.21
CA ASN A 46 1.63 7.01 17.41
C ASN A 46 1.54 6.66 15.93
N PHE A 47 1.31 7.65 15.06
CA PHE A 47 1.28 7.47 13.60
C PHE A 47 2.51 6.74 13.04
N SER A 48 3.70 6.98 13.60
CA SER A 48 4.93 6.28 13.21
C SER A 48 4.90 4.78 13.50
N ASP A 49 4.32 4.36 14.64
CA ASP A 49 4.19 2.94 14.99
C ASP A 49 3.34 2.18 13.97
N PHE A 50 2.38 2.87 13.33
CA PHE A 50 1.54 2.28 12.28
C PHE A 50 2.33 1.97 11.01
N PHE A 51 3.22 2.87 10.55
CA PHE A 51 4.04 2.63 9.36
C PHE A 51 5.00 1.46 9.55
N ILE A 52 5.64 1.35 10.72
CA ILE A 52 6.52 0.21 11.04
C ILE A 52 5.74 -1.10 11.02
N GLN A 53 4.54 -1.14 11.62
CA GLN A 53 3.68 -2.32 11.60
C GLN A 53 3.17 -2.66 10.19
N LEU A 54 2.92 -1.66 9.36
CA LEU A 54 2.48 -1.87 7.98
C LEU A 54 3.51 -2.66 7.18
N PHE A 55 4.76 -2.18 7.12
CA PHE A 55 5.82 -2.86 6.36
C PHE A 55 6.17 -4.23 6.96
N SER A 56 6.08 -4.36 8.29
CA SER A 56 6.28 -5.66 8.97
C SER A 56 5.16 -6.66 8.67
N GLY A 57 3.93 -6.18 8.45
CA GLY A 57 2.75 -7.01 8.22
C GLY A 57 2.58 -7.47 6.77
N LEU A 58 3.05 -6.70 5.79
CA LEU A 58 2.80 -6.97 4.35
C LEU A 58 3.25 -8.36 3.87
N PHE A 59 4.34 -8.89 4.43
CA PHE A 59 4.86 -10.22 4.07
C PHE A 59 4.31 -11.35 4.95
N ASN A 60 3.46 -11.06 5.95
CA ASN A 60 2.90 -12.05 6.86
C ASN A 60 1.40 -12.25 6.59
N TYR A 61 1.05 -13.32 5.89
CA TYR A 61 -0.33 -13.76 5.75
C TYR A 61 -0.78 -14.48 7.04
N ASP A 62 -1.59 -13.82 7.86
CA ASP A 62 -2.00 -14.30 9.19
C ASP A 62 -3.44 -14.86 9.18
N SER A 63 -3.65 -15.97 9.90
CA SER A 63 -4.97 -16.51 10.32
C SER A 63 -5.97 -15.45 10.84
N ARG A 64 -5.46 -14.34 11.39
CA ARG A 64 -6.27 -13.19 11.84
C ARG A 64 -7.02 -12.52 10.70
N PHE A 65 -6.50 -12.57 9.47
CA PHE A 65 -7.16 -12.02 8.28
C PHE A 65 -8.52 -12.69 8.07
N GLN A 66 -8.56 -14.01 7.99
CA GLN A 66 -9.79 -14.79 7.80
C GLN A 66 -10.81 -14.54 8.92
N ARG A 67 -10.34 -14.46 10.18
CA ARG A 67 -11.20 -14.11 11.32
C ARG A 67 -11.79 -12.71 11.17
N THR A 68 -11.00 -11.76 10.70
CA THR A 68 -11.43 -10.37 10.50
C THR A 68 -12.51 -10.29 9.43
N VAL A 69 -12.30 -10.94 8.27
CA VAL A 69 -13.31 -11.05 7.21
C VAL A 69 -14.61 -11.64 7.76
N ARG A 70 -14.53 -12.76 8.47
CA ARG A 70 -15.71 -13.43 9.04
C ARG A 70 -16.47 -12.51 10.01
N VAL A 71 -15.77 -11.85 10.94
CA VAL A 71 -16.44 -10.94 11.88
C VAL A 71 -17.05 -9.74 11.17
N MET A 72 -16.39 -9.21 10.16
CA MET A 72 -16.89 -8.06 9.40
C MET A 72 -18.19 -8.39 8.64
N LEU A 73 -18.29 -9.59 8.05
CA LEU A 73 -19.47 -10.05 7.34
C LEU A 73 -20.65 -10.35 8.26
N PHE A 74 -20.42 -10.99 9.41
CA PHE A 74 -21.49 -11.46 10.29
C PHE A 74 -21.79 -10.54 11.48
N ASN A 75 -20.90 -9.60 11.82
CA ASN A 75 -21.03 -8.72 12.99
C ASN A 75 -20.37 -7.35 12.72
N PRO A 76 -20.97 -6.49 11.87
CA PRO A 76 -20.42 -5.18 11.56
C PRO A 76 -20.25 -4.33 12.83
N GLY A 77 -19.17 -3.56 12.91
CA GLY A 77 -18.86 -2.68 14.05
C GLY A 77 -18.24 -3.36 15.28
N LYS A 78 -18.26 -4.70 15.39
CA LYS A 78 -17.64 -5.43 16.52
C LYS A 78 -16.14 -5.20 16.61
N ILE A 79 -15.46 -5.18 15.45
CA ILE A 79 -14.02 -4.96 15.34
C ILE A 79 -13.67 -3.59 15.92
N SER A 80 -14.33 -2.53 15.46
CA SER A 80 -14.10 -1.15 15.93
C SER A 80 -14.30 -1.02 17.44
N LYS A 81 -15.38 -1.59 17.97
CA LYS A 81 -15.66 -1.60 19.41
C LYS A 81 -14.56 -2.33 20.19
N ASP A 82 -14.14 -3.50 19.73
CA ASP A 82 -13.08 -4.26 20.38
C ASP A 82 -11.71 -3.56 20.30
N TYR A 83 -11.42 -2.84 19.21
CA TYR A 83 -10.21 -2.03 19.06
C TYR A 83 -10.17 -0.84 20.03
N VAL A 84 -11.28 -0.12 20.20
CA VAL A 84 -11.40 0.98 21.17
C VAL A 84 -11.24 0.45 22.60
N ASN A 85 -11.76 -0.75 22.88
CA ASN A 85 -11.57 -1.46 24.14
C ASN A 85 -10.15 -2.05 24.32
N GLY A 86 -9.26 -1.87 23.33
CA GLY A 86 -7.85 -2.28 23.42
C GLY A 86 -7.54 -3.72 23.01
N LYS A 87 -8.48 -4.47 22.40
CA LYS A 87 -8.26 -5.85 21.92
C LYS A 87 -7.61 -5.90 20.54
N ARG A 88 -6.39 -5.38 20.42
CA ARG A 88 -5.74 -5.09 19.12
C ARG A 88 -5.14 -6.30 18.40
N VAL A 89 -4.87 -7.39 19.11
CA VAL A 89 -4.20 -8.59 18.56
C VAL A 89 -5.17 -9.63 17.99
N ARG A 90 -6.47 -9.50 18.26
CA ARG A 90 -7.46 -10.49 17.83
C ARG A 90 -7.77 -10.42 16.33
N TYR A 91 -7.63 -9.23 15.75
CA TYR A 91 -7.98 -8.90 14.37
C TYR A 91 -6.72 -8.51 13.60
N ALA A 92 -6.81 -8.57 12.27
CA ALA A 92 -5.79 -8.03 11.40
C ALA A 92 -5.72 -6.51 11.55
N ASN A 93 -4.52 -5.94 11.37
CA ASN A 93 -4.36 -4.49 11.38
C ASN A 93 -5.27 -3.88 10.29
N PRO A 94 -6.16 -2.92 10.61
CA PRO A 94 -7.12 -2.37 9.64
C PRO A 94 -6.45 -1.84 8.36
N PHE A 95 -5.28 -1.22 8.48
CA PHE A 95 -4.57 -0.69 7.32
C PHE A 95 -3.99 -1.80 6.45
N GLN A 96 -3.37 -2.81 7.07
CA GLN A 96 -2.87 -3.98 6.35
C GLN A 96 -4.01 -4.69 5.61
N PHE A 97 -5.16 -4.85 6.27
CA PHE A 97 -6.35 -5.44 5.67
C PHE A 97 -6.80 -4.67 4.43
N TYR A 98 -6.88 -3.34 4.52
CA TYR A 98 -7.24 -2.47 3.40
C TYR A 98 -6.24 -2.59 2.24
N LEU A 99 -4.93 -2.56 2.53
CA LEU A 99 -3.90 -2.65 1.51
C LEU A 99 -3.93 -4.02 0.80
N SER A 100 -4.05 -5.12 1.57
CA SER A 100 -4.20 -6.46 1.01
C SER A 100 -5.47 -6.57 0.15
N ALA A 101 -6.60 -6.06 0.63
CA ALA A 101 -7.85 -6.06 -0.13
C ALA A 101 -7.74 -5.24 -1.43
N SER A 102 -7.04 -4.09 -1.39
CA SER A 102 -6.81 -3.24 -2.56
C SER A 102 -5.92 -3.95 -3.59
N ILE A 103 -4.81 -4.58 -3.14
CA ILE A 103 -3.93 -5.34 -4.03
C ILE A 103 -4.70 -6.49 -4.67
N ILE A 104 -5.44 -7.28 -3.89
CA ILE A 104 -6.26 -8.38 -4.41
C ILE A 104 -7.30 -7.85 -5.40
N PHE A 105 -7.97 -6.74 -5.07
CA PHE A 105 -8.94 -6.10 -5.94
C PHE A 105 -8.33 -5.69 -7.28
N PHE A 106 -7.18 -5.01 -7.29
CA PHE A 106 -6.50 -4.60 -8.53
C PHE A 106 -5.94 -5.79 -9.31
N LEU A 107 -5.46 -6.84 -8.65
CA LEU A 107 -5.03 -8.06 -9.32
C LEU A 107 -6.20 -8.77 -10.00
N VAL A 108 -7.33 -8.91 -9.31
CA VAL A 108 -8.54 -9.52 -9.89
C VAL A 108 -9.08 -8.65 -11.01
N ALA A 109 -9.16 -7.33 -10.82
CA ALA A 109 -9.63 -6.39 -11.83
C ALA A 109 -8.72 -6.39 -13.07
N GLY A 110 -7.40 -6.38 -12.90
CA GLY A 110 -6.44 -6.42 -14.01
C GLY A 110 -6.39 -7.76 -14.75
N LEU A 111 -6.77 -8.86 -14.10
CA LEU A 111 -6.93 -10.17 -14.75
C LEU A 111 -8.32 -10.37 -15.38
N SER A 112 -9.29 -9.49 -15.08
CA SER A 112 -10.66 -9.60 -15.58
C SER A 112 -10.84 -8.65 -16.76
N ASP A 113 -11.04 -9.20 -17.96
CA ASP A 113 -11.31 -8.39 -19.17
C ASP A 113 -12.62 -7.60 -19.12
N ASN A 114 -13.45 -7.81 -18.09
CA ASN A 114 -14.81 -7.27 -17.97
C ASN A 114 -14.99 -6.32 -16.76
N PHE A 115 -13.92 -5.67 -16.28
CA PHE A 115 -14.06 -4.68 -15.22
C PHE A 115 -14.53 -3.32 -15.78
N GLU A 116 -15.86 -3.14 -15.89
CA GLU A 116 -16.51 -1.87 -16.27
C GLU A 116 -16.08 -0.74 -15.31
N GLY A 117 -15.03 0.01 -15.69
CA GLY A 117 -14.55 1.15 -14.91
C GLY A 117 -13.03 1.30 -14.84
N VAL A 118 -12.26 0.30 -15.26
CA VAL A 118 -10.80 0.43 -15.41
C VAL A 118 -10.41 -0.01 -16.82
N ASN A 119 -10.59 0.88 -17.80
CA ASN A 119 -10.13 0.65 -19.17
C ASN A 119 -8.61 0.80 -19.24
N PHE A 120 -7.89 -0.27 -18.91
CA PHE A 120 -6.45 -0.37 -19.22
C PHE A 120 -6.19 -0.28 -20.74
N GLU A 121 -7.19 -0.63 -21.55
CA GLU A 121 -7.14 -0.52 -23.02
C GLU A 121 -6.97 0.92 -23.51
N ASP A 122 -7.58 1.91 -22.86
CA ASP A 122 -7.46 3.33 -23.24
C ASP A 122 -6.05 3.86 -22.96
N GLN A 123 -5.41 3.38 -21.89
CA GLN A 123 -4.02 3.75 -21.58
C GLN A 123 -3.03 3.12 -22.56
N ASN A 124 -3.23 1.85 -22.91
CA ASN A 124 -2.37 1.17 -23.87
C ASN A 124 -2.48 1.78 -25.28
N LYS A 125 -3.70 2.14 -25.71
CA LYS A 125 -3.92 2.83 -27.00
C LYS A 125 -3.26 4.20 -27.07
N ALA A 126 -3.34 5.00 -26.00
CA ALA A 126 -2.68 6.30 -25.95
C ALA A 126 -1.15 6.21 -26.01
N VAL A 127 -0.56 5.16 -25.43
CA VAL A 127 0.88 4.90 -25.48
C VAL A 127 1.30 4.39 -26.87
N ASP A 128 0.56 3.44 -27.45
CA ASP A 128 0.85 2.90 -28.79
C ASP A 128 0.71 3.95 -29.90
N ASP A 129 -0.30 4.82 -29.80
CA ASP A 129 -0.49 5.95 -30.73
C ASP A 129 0.66 6.98 -30.61
N GLY A 130 1.18 7.18 -29.40
CA GLY A 130 2.35 8.02 -29.15
C GLY A 130 3.62 7.45 -29.78
N ILE A 131 3.88 6.15 -29.62
CA ILE A 131 5.05 5.46 -30.18
C ILE A 131 5.01 5.48 -31.72
N THR A 132 3.84 5.26 -32.32
CA THR A 132 3.67 5.22 -33.78
C THR A 132 3.93 6.59 -34.42
N LYS A 133 3.45 7.68 -33.81
CA LYS A 133 3.70 9.05 -34.28
C LYS A 133 5.18 9.42 -34.23
N ILE A 134 5.88 9.08 -33.16
CA ILE A 134 7.32 9.35 -32.99
C ILE A 134 8.14 8.64 -34.08
N GLN A 135 7.80 7.38 -34.40
CA GLN A 135 8.48 6.61 -35.45
C GLN A 135 8.27 7.23 -36.84
N GLN A 136 7.05 7.71 -37.11
CA GLN A 136 6.68 8.27 -38.41
C GLN A 136 7.31 9.66 -38.63
N ASP A 137 7.37 10.50 -37.60
CA ASP A 137 8.06 11.79 -37.64
C ASP A 137 9.57 11.62 -37.87
N SER A 138 10.17 10.63 -37.20
CA SER A 138 11.59 10.30 -37.36
C SER A 138 11.91 9.83 -38.79
N LEU A 139 11.03 9.01 -39.38
CA LEU A 139 11.15 8.56 -40.77
C LEU A 139 10.90 9.68 -41.78
N MET A 140 9.95 10.58 -41.51
CA MET A 140 9.69 11.74 -42.36
C MET A 140 10.85 12.73 -42.37
N GLN A 141 11.47 13.00 -41.21
CA GLN A 141 12.68 13.84 -41.13
C GLN A 141 13.88 13.20 -41.85
N ALA A 142 14.04 11.87 -41.77
CA ALA A 142 15.07 11.17 -42.52
C ALA A 142 14.84 11.27 -44.04
N ARG A 143 13.59 11.12 -44.50
CA ARG A 143 13.22 11.26 -45.92
C ARG A 143 13.38 12.68 -46.44
N LEU A 144 13.08 13.70 -45.63
CA LEU A 144 13.26 15.11 -46.00
C LEU A 144 14.75 15.47 -46.23
N LYS A 145 15.67 14.88 -45.45
CA LYS A 145 17.12 15.11 -45.62
C LYS A 145 17.70 14.51 -46.91
N GLU A 146 17.03 13.53 -47.50
CA GLU A 146 17.45 12.85 -48.74
C GLU A 146 16.97 13.56 -50.01
N ILE A 147 16.11 14.60 -49.92
CA ILE A 147 15.58 15.30 -51.09
C ILE A 147 16.64 16.26 -51.67
N PRO A 148 17.07 16.07 -52.93
CA PRO A 148 18.20 16.80 -53.53
C PRO A 148 17.95 18.31 -53.68
N ALA A 149 16.69 18.76 -53.65
CA ALA A 149 16.32 20.17 -53.71
C ALA A 149 16.66 20.97 -52.41
N LEU A 150 16.72 20.31 -51.25
CA LEU A 150 16.99 20.95 -49.96
C LEU A 150 18.49 21.09 -49.68
N GLN A 151 19.31 20.13 -50.16
CA GLN A 151 20.77 20.21 -50.07
C GLN A 151 21.36 21.34 -50.93
N LYS A 152 20.74 21.65 -52.07
CA LYS A 152 21.28 22.64 -53.03
C LYS A 152 21.15 24.11 -52.58
N ASN A 153 20.24 24.40 -51.64
CA ASN A 153 19.96 25.77 -51.18
C ASN A 153 20.31 26.02 -49.70
N ASN A 154 20.88 25.05 -48.99
CA ASN A 154 21.29 25.13 -47.57
C ASN A 154 20.21 25.72 -46.64
N ILE A 155 18.95 25.30 -46.80
CA ILE A 155 17.81 25.82 -46.01
C ILE A 155 17.57 24.90 -44.81
N GLU A 156 17.65 25.47 -43.62
CA GLU A 156 17.39 24.78 -42.36
C GLU A 156 15.88 24.56 -42.17
N VAL A 157 15.48 23.30 -41.98
CA VAL A 157 14.08 22.83 -42.03
C VAL A 157 13.19 23.51 -40.99
N ASP A 158 13.76 23.92 -39.86
CA ASP A 158 13.06 24.59 -38.76
C ASP A 158 12.47 25.96 -39.17
N SER A 159 13.07 26.62 -40.16
CA SER A 159 12.60 27.93 -40.66
C SER A 159 11.32 27.84 -41.50
N ILE A 160 11.04 26.67 -42.10
CA ILE A 160 9.86 26.46 -42.96
C ILE A 160 8.65 26.08 -42.11
N ILE A 161 8.86 25.29 -41.05
CA ILE A 161 7.78 24.83 -40.16
C ILE A 161 7.14 26.02 -39.43
N ASN A 162 7.95 26.97 -38.93
CA ASN A 162 7.46 28.18 -38.27
C ASN A 162 6.81 29.21 -39.22
N LYS A 163 6.91 29.02 -40.54
CA LYS A 163 6.33 29.93 -41.53
C LYS A 163 4.96 29.45 -42.05
N VAL A 164 4.59 28.22 -41.72
CA VAL A 164 3.35 27.55 -42.17
C VAL A 164 2.37 27.33 -41.01
N ALA A 165 2.82 27.47 -39.76
CA ALA A 165 1.96 27.62 -38.58
C ALA A 165 1.47 29.07 -38.45
#